data_AF-A0A1C2DS11-F1
#
_entry.id   AF-A0A1C2DS11-F1
#
_cell.length_a   1.000
_cell.length_b   1.000
_cell.length_c   1.000
_cell.angle_alpha   90.00
_cell.angle_beta   90.00
_cell.angle_gamma   90.00
#
_symmetry.space_group_name_H-M   'P 1'
#
loop_
_entity.id
_entity.type
_entity.pdbx_description
1 polymer ?
#
loop_
_entity_poly.entity_id
_entity_poly.type
_entity_poly.pdbx_seq_one_letter_code
_entity_poly.pdbx_strand_id
1 'polypeptide(L)'
;MNKLASLSLALCFAFVTSFASADGRNDPVYGEMIRANEKSMEKYAQSKGKGQPEVIHYQYGFKADIAKVLGTTSAKGSRLAFGNCGVMPAQMNYEDSNGNIKILEYVMLPNNCTNSH
;
A
#
# COMPACT_ATOMS: atom_id res chain seq x y z
N MET A 1 35.62 25.86 -37.87
CA MET A 1 34.22 26.29 -37.66
C MET A 1 33.33 25.07 -37.93
N ASN A 2 32.67 24.36 -37.01
CA ASN A 2 32.23 24.60 -35.65
C ASN A 2 32.18 23.24 -34.92
N LYS A 3 33.07 22.97 -33.95
CA LYS A 3 32.95 21.83 -33.00
C LYS A 3 32.29 22.25 -31.67
N LEU A 4 31.57 23.38 -31.68
CA LEU A 4 30.99 24.01 -30.49
C LEU A 4 29.45 23.91 -30.41
N ALA A 5 28.79 23.31 -31.40
CA ALA A 5 27.32 23.32 -31.49
C ALA A 5 26.63 22.03 -30.99
N SER A 6 27.37 21.05 -30.46
CA SER A 6 26.77 19.81 -29.93
C SER A 6 26.83 19.69 -28.40
N LEU A 7 27.30 20.72 -27.69
CA LEU A 7 27.39 20.72 -26.22
C LEU A 7 26.14 21.29 -25.52
N SER A 8 25.10 21.66 -26.27
CA SER A 8 23.93 22.37 -25.75
C SER A 8 22.64 21.75 -26.27
N LEU A 9 22.34 20.52 -25.83
CA LEU A 9 20.96 20.05 -25.87
C LEU A 9 20.61 19.32 -24.57
N ALA A 10 19.72 19.99 -23.83
CA ALA A 10 18.84 19.42 -22.81
C ALA A 10 19.48 19.03 -21.47
N LEU A 11 20.00 20.05 -20.79
CA LEU A 11 20.02 20.21 -19.33
C LEU A 11 18.59 20.34 -18.74
N CYS A 12 17.64 19.50 -19.16
CA CYS A 12 16.25 19.56 -18.70
C CYS A 12 15.71 18.12 -18.63
N PHE A 13 15.56 17.54 -17.44
CA PHE A 13 14.54 16.53 -17.07
C PHE A 13 14.78 15.82 -15.72
N ALA A 14 15.79 16.20 -14.93
CA ALA A 14 15.95 15.64 -13.58
C ALA A 14 15.15 16.42 -12.51
N PHE A 15 13.90 16.80 -12.80
CA PHE A 15 12.93 17.06 -11.73
C PHE A 15 12.22 15.74 -11.44
N VAL A 16 12.94 14.78 -10.85
CA VAL A 16 12.30 13.63 -10.23
C VAL A 16 11.67 14.16 -8.96
N THR A 17 10.45 14.69 -9.07
CA THR A 17 9.65 15.00 -7.88
C THR A 17 9.44 13.69 -7.16
N SER A 18 10.07 13.53 -5.99
CA SER A 18 9.80 12.40 -5.11
C SER A 18 8.30 12.39 -4.83
N PHE A 19 7.59 11.42 -5.40
CA PHE A 19 6.27 11.05 -4.89
C PHE A 19 6.52 10.47 -3.50
N ALA A 20 6.49 11.33 -2.49
CA ALA A 20 6.50 10.90 -1.11
C ALA A 20 5.10 10.35 -0.81
N SER A 21 4.90 9.06 -1.06
CA SER A 21 3.70 8.37 -0.60
C SER A 21 3.77 8.21 0.91
N ALA A 22 2.73 8.67 1.62
CA ALA A 22 2.57 8.42 3.04
C ALA A 22 2.07 6.99 3.26
N ASP A 23 2.91 6.01 2.94
CA ASP A 23 2.60 4.59 3.06
C ASP A 23 2.82 4.12 4.50
N GLY A 24 1.95 3.22 4.98
CA GLY A 24 2.11 2.57 6.30
C GLY A 24 3.39 1.73 6.43
N ARG A 25 4.10 1.48 5.32
CA ARG A 25 5.29 0.63 5.24
C ARG A 25 6.48 1.13 6.06
N ASN A 26 6.61 2.44 6.26
CA ASN A 26 7.69 3.06 7.02
C ASN A 26 7.31 3.34 8.49
N ASP A 27 6.10 2.98 8.91
CA ASP A 27 5.63 3.20 10.27
C ASP A 27 6.41 2.31 11.26
N PRO A 28 6.92 2.87 12.38
CA PRO A 28 7.69 2.11 13.35
C PRO A 28 6.87 1.08 14.13
N VAL A 29 5.55 1.28 14.22
CA VAL A 29 4.60 0.42 14.96
C VAL A 29 3.94 -0.60 14.03
N TYR A 30 3.51 -0.18 12.84
CA TYR A 30 2.69 -0.96 11.92
C TYR A 30 3.45 -1.44 10.67
N GLY A 31 4.60 -0.84 10.35
CA GLY A 31 5.29 -1.08 9.08
C GLY A 31 5.76 -2.52 8.87
N GLU A 32 6.10 -3.25 9.95
CA GLU A 32 6.43 -4.68 9.83
C GLU A 32 5.23 -5.51 9.37
N MET A 33 4.06 -5.27 9.96
CA MET A 33 2.81 -5.95 9.60
C MET A 33 2.42 -5.67 8.15
N ILE A 34 2.57 -4.43 7.70
CA ILE A 34 2.33 -4.01 6.31
C ILE A 34 3.28 -4.73 5.34
N ARG A 35 4.60 -4.68 5.58
CA ARG A 35 5.60 -5.35 4.73
C ARG A 35 5.43 -6.87 4.71
N ALA A 36 5.07 -7.48 5.84
CA ALA A 36 4.85 -8.91 5.94
C ALA A 36 3.64 -9.36 5.11
N ASN A 37 2.56 -8.56 5.12
CA ASN A 37 1.38 -8.80 4.30
C ASN A 37 1.71 -8.72 2.80
N GLU A 38 2.38 -7.65 2.36
CA GLU A 38 2.79 -7.49 0.96
C GLU A 38 3.67 -8.63 0.47
N LYS A 39 4.68 -9.02 1.26
CA LYS A 39 5.55 -10.16 0.96
C LYS A 39 4.81 -11.48 0.93
N SER A 40 3.78 -11.66 1.77
CA SER A 40 2.92 -12.84 1.73
C SER A 40 2.11 -12.89 0.44
N MET A 41 1.56 -11.76 0.01
CA MET A 41 0.76 -11.67 -1.21
C MET A 41 1.59 -11.77 -2.48
N GLU A 42 2.83 -11.28 -2.47
CA GLU A 42 3.78 -11.51 -3.56
C GLU A 42 4.02 -13.01 -3.77
N LYS A 43 4.32 -13.74 -2.69
CA LYS A 43 4.48 -15.20 -2.75
C LYS A 43 3.21 -15.91 -3.19
N TYR A 44 2.05 -15.49 -2.69
CA TYR A 44 0.76 -16.05 -3.08
C TYR A 44 0.50 -15.82 -4.57
N ALA A 45 0.74 -14.61 -5.10
CA ALA A 45 0.59 -14.31 -6.51
C ALA A 45 1.52 -15.15 -7.39
N GLN A 46 2.79 -15.27 -7.01
CA GLN A 46 3.75 -16.16 -7.67
C GLN A 46 3.26 -17.61 -7.67
N SER A 47 2.72 -18.11 -6.55
CA SER A 47 2.16 -19.47 -6.45
C SER A 47 0.94 -19.71 -7.35
N LYS A 48 0.28 -18.63 -7.78
CA LYS A 48 -0.88 -18.65 -8.67
C LYS A 48 -0.54 -18.28 -10.12
N GLY A 49 0.73 -18.08 -10.44
CA GLY A 49 1.15 -17.63 -11.77
C GLY A 49 0.67 -16.23 -12.13
N LYS A 50 0.42 -15.38 -11.12
CA LYS A 50 -0.05 -13.99 -11.28
C LYS A 50 1.12 -13.01 -11.10
N GLY A 51 0.97 -11.81 -11.65
CA GLY A 51 1.95 -10.73 -11.51
C GLY A 51 2.07 -10.19 -10.07
N GLN A 52 3.05 -9.32 -9.84
CA GLN A 52 3.22 -8.64 -8.56
C GLN A 52 1.93 -7.89 -8.18
N PRO A 53 1.40 -8.06 -6.95
CA PRO A 53 0.22 -7.33 -6.52
C PRO A 53 0.45 -5.81 -6.55
N GLU A 54 -0.48 -5.08 -7.15
CA GLU A 54 -0.52 -3.63 -7.07
C GLU A 54 -1.05 -3.20 -5.70
N VAL A 55 -0.36 -2.24 -5.07
CA VAL A 55 -0.83 -1.58 -3.85
C VAL A 55 -1.60 -0.33 -4.23
N ILE A 56 -2.88 -0.30 -3.87
CA ILE A 56 -3.81 0.79 -4.16
C ILE A 56 -4.10 1.52 -2.86
N HIS A 57 -3.86 2.83 -2.83
CA HIS A 57 -4.26 3.67 -1.70
C HIS A 57 -5.72 4.08 -1.86
N TYR A 58 -6.56 3.66 -0.93
CA TYR A 58 -7.98 3.95 -0.95
C TYR A 58 -8.23 5.46 -0.83
N GLN A 59 -8.98 6.01 -1.79
CA GLN A 59 -9.53 7.35 -1.71
C GLN A 59 -11.02 7.25 -1.39
N TYR A 60 -11.47 8.03 -0.41
CA TYR A 60 -12.86 7.98 0.03
C TYR A 60 -13.83 8.22 -1.14
N GLY A 61 -14.77 7.29 -1.34
CA GLY A 61 -15.76 7.35 -2.42
C GLY A 61 -15.37 6.59 -3.69
N PHE A 62 -14.13 6.09 -3.79
CA PHE A 62 -13.74 5.17 -4.86
C PHE A 62 -14.43 3.81 -4.70
N LYS A 63 -14.92 3.24 -5.80
CA LYS A 63 -15.47 1.88 -5.83
C LYS A 63 -14.39 0.91 -6.30
N ALA A 64 -13.89 0.09 -5.38
CA ALA A 64 -12.98 -0.99 -5.71
C ALA A 64 -13.73 -2.15 -6.40
N ASP A 65 -13.17 -2.66 -7.49
CA ASP A 65 -13.65 -3.88 -8.16
C ASP A 65 -13.18 -5.11 -7.37
N ILE A 66 -13.96 -5.52 -6.36
CA ILE A 66 -13.62 -6.62 -5.48
C ILE A 66 -14.48 -7.83 -5.85
N ALA A 67 -13.87 -8.84 -6.48
CA ALA A 67 -14.53 -10.10 -6.76
C ALA A 67 -14.40 -11.10 -5.61
N LYS A 68 -13.24 -11.15 -4.93
CA LYS A 68 -13.00 -12.06 -3.81
C LYS A 68 -12.01 -11.49 -2.79
N VAL A 69 -12.38 -11.48 -1.52
CA VAL A 69 -11.45 -11.13 -0.43
C VAL A 69 -10.56 -12.32 -0.09
N LEU A 70 -9.25 -12.10 -0.06
CA LEU A 70 -8.23 -13.10 0.30
C LEU A 70 -7.81 -12.99 1.77
N GLY A 71 -7.85 -11.79 2.33
CA GLY A 71 -7.54 -11.55 3.74
C GLY A 71 -7.38 -10.07 4.05
N THR A 72 -7.29 -9.75 5.32
CA THR A 72 -7.06 -8.39 5.83
C THR A 72 -5.99 -8.41 6.89
N THR A 73 -5.13 -7.39 6.94
CA THR A 73 -4.27 -7.18 8.09
C THR A 73 -5.13 -6.89 9.31
N SER A 74 -4.99 -7.68 10.37
CA SER A 74 -5.71 -7.42 11.61
C SER A 74 -4.89 -6.56 12.55
N ALA A 75 -5.55 -5.69 13.32
CA ALA A 75 -4.97 -5.03 14.48
C ALA A 75 -4.31 -6.03 15.44
N LYS A 76 -4.80 -7.28 15.52
CA LYS A 76 -4.23 -8.32 16.39
C LYS A 76 -2.76 -8.66 16.11
N GLY A 77 -2.29 -8.39 14.89
CA GLY A 77 -0.89 -8.62 14.49
C GLY A 77 0.09 -7.55 14.98
N SER A 78 -0.40 -6.38 15.39
CA SER A 78 0.41 -5.35 16.03
C SER A 78 0.32 -5.53 17.54
N ARG A 79 1.47 -5.74 18.20
CA ARG A 79 1.59 -5.78 19.67
C ARG A 79 1.04 -4.51 20.37
N LEU A 80 0.75 -3.45 19.61
CA LEU A 80 0.33 -2.15 20.10
C LEU A 80 -1.10 -1.74 19.69
N ALA A 81 -1.80 -2.50 18.86
CA ALA A 81 -3.16 -2.13 18.43
C ALA A 81 -4.26 -2.65 19.37
N PHE A 82 -3.94 -3.59 20.26
CA PHE A 82 -4.83 -4.03 21.34
C PHE A 82 -4.79 -3.03 22.51
N GLY A 83 -5.22 -1.78 22.28
CA GLY A 83 -5.33 -0.78 23.35
C GLY A 83 -5.28 0.68 22.91
N ASN A 84 -4.69 0.98 21.75
CA ASN A 84 -4.63 2.35 21.24
C ASN A 84 -5.80 2.64 20.32
N CYS A 85 -6.71 3.50 20.75
CA CYS A 85 -7.82 4.02 19.95
C CYS A 85 -7.39 5.11 18.96
N GLY A 86 -6.26 4.88 18.28
CA GLY A 86 -5.77 5.68 17.19
C GLY A 86 -6.15 5.09 15.84
N VAL A 87 -6.22 5.94 14.83
CA VAL A 87 -6.25 5.47 13.44
C VAL A 87 -4.97 4.69 13.14
N MET A 88 -5.10 3.58 12.42
CA MET A 88 -3.96 2.75 12.00
C MET A 88 -4.06 2.42 10.50
N PRO A 89 -2.92 2.24 9.80
CA PRO A 89 -2.93 1.70 8.45
C PRO A 89 -3.36 0.23 8.48
N ALA A 90 -4.11 -0.16 7.45
CA ALA A 90 -4.57 -1.51 7.23
C ALA A 90 -4.54 -1.84 5.73
N GLN A 91 -4.39 -3.12 5.41
CA GLN A 91 -4.41 -3.65 4.06
C GLN A 91 -5.48 -4.74 3.92
N MET A 92 -6.19 -4.72 2.79
CA MET A 92 -7.07 -5.79 2.34
C MET A 92 -6.54 -6.36 1.04
N ASN A 93 -6.32 -7.67 1.03
CA ASN A 93 -5.89 -8.40 -0.15
C ASN A 93 -7.14 -8.95 -0.84
N TYR A 94 -7.25 -8.73 -2.15
CA TYR A 94 -8.41 -9.20 -2.90
C TYR A 94 -8.06 -9.59 -4.34
N GLU A 95 -8.92 -10.39 -4.95
CA GLU A 95 -8.93 -10.61 -6.39
C GLU A 95 -9.98 -9.70 -7.04
N ASP A 96 -9.60 -9.01 -8.11
CA ASP A 96 -10.52 -8.23 -8.93
C ASP A 96 -11.33 -9.11 -9.89
N SER A 97 -12.27 -8.52 -10.65
CA SER A 97 -13.11 -9.28 -11.59
C SER A 97 -12.32 -9.95 -12.73
N ASN A 98 -11.11 -9.47 -13.02
CA ASN A 98 -10.19 -10.06 -14.00
C ASN A 98 -9.29 -11.14 -13.37
N GLY A 99 -9.42 -11.39 -12.07
CA GLY A 99 -8.61 -12.33 -11.32
C GLY A 99 -7.22 -11.80 -10.96
N ASN A 100 -6.92 -10.51 -11.09
CA ASN A 100 -5.65 -9.98 -10.58
C ASN A 100 -5.68 -9.89 -9.05
N ILE A 101 -4.55 -10.16 -8.41
CA ILE A 101 -4.41 -9.95 -6.97
C ILE A 101 -4.01 -8.49 -6.73
N LYS A 102 -4.73 -7.83 -5.83
CA LYS A 102 -4.54 -6.43 -5.45
C LYS A 102 -4.44 -6.32 -3.93
N ILE A 103 -3.77 -5.27 -3.47
CA ILE A 103 -3.68 -4.89 -2.06
C ILE A 103 -4.30 -3.50 -1.94
N LEU A 104 -5.42 -3.37 -1.22
CA LEU A 104 -6.02 -2.08 -0.89
C LEU A 104 -5.48 -1.61 0.46
N GLU A 105 -4.73 -0.51 0.47
CA GLU A 105 -4.27 0.17 1.69
C GLU A 105 -5.23 1.29 2.08
N TYR A 106 -5.62 1.32 3.35
CA TYR A 106 -6.53 2.30 3.92
C TYR A 106 -6.21 2.55 5.40
N VAL A 107 -6.83 3.58 5.98
CA VAL A 107 -6.76 3.85 7.42
C VAL A 107 -8.06 3.42 8.08
N MET A 108 -7.97 2.85 9.28
CA MET A 108 -9.15 2.45 10.05
C MET A 108 -9.00 2.76 11.54
N LEU A 109 -10.14 2.89 12.22
CA LEU A 109 -10.24 2.87 13.67
C LEU A 109 -10.48 1.43 14.15
N PRO A 110 -9.77 0.95 15.18
CA PRO A 110 -10.05 -0.33 15.81
C PRO A 110 -11.48 -0.44 16.37
N ASN A 111 -12.06 -1.62 16.25
CA ASN A 111 -13.46 -1.93 16.53
C ASN A 111 -13.80 -2.09 18.04
N ASN A 112 -12.83 -1.92 18.94
CA ASN A 112 -13.01 -1.97 20.40
C ASN A 112 -12.83 -0.61 21.09
N CYS A 113 -12.93 0.47 20.34
CA CYS A 113 -12.86 1.82 20.87
C CYS A 113 -14.22 2.31 21.33
N THR A 114 -14.34 2.57 22.63
CA THR A 114 -15.54 3.16 23.24
C THR A 114 -15.24 4.60 23.60
N ASN A 115 -16.25 5.47 23.48
CA ASN A 115 -16.16 6.82 24.03
C ASN A 115 -16.40 6.71 25.55
N SER A 116 -15.34 6.70 26.35
CA SER A 116 -15.46 6.83 27.80
C SER A 116 -15.75 8.29 28.12
N HIS A 117 -17.04 8.60 28.37
CA HIS A 117 -17.47 9.85 29.00
C HIS A 117 -17.06 9.89 30.48
#